data_AF-A0A1Y5YRS2-F1
#
_entry.id   AF-A0A1Y5YRS2-F1
#
_cell.length_a   1.000
_cell.length_b   1.000
_cell.length_c   1.000
_cell.angle_alpha   90.00
_cell.angle_beta   90.00
_cell.angle_gamma   90.00
#
_symmetry.space_group_name_H-M   'P 1'
#
loop_
_entity.id
_entity.type
_entity.pdbx_description
1 polymer ?
#
loop_
_entity_poly.entity_id
_entity_poly.type
_entity_poly.pdbx_seq_one_letter_code
_entity_poly.pdbx_strand_id
1 'polypeptide(L)'
;MPAEVRKLDEQRKINVELTPEQLQMLQRLIDLEQQENKDKEQFEEKKKNHNFIQLYRDNMPELRWLMANHNFASSLLFFILEHMDNRNALACSYAVFEDYFGKSRSTVYRAVKLLEENGFLNVLKMGTSNVYVVNEDLAWTDGNDKKKFAKYDGKILVSKKENKDFEYKSQFDKFKALRERENLK
;
A
#
# COMPACT_ATOMS: atom_id res chain seq x y z
N MET A 1 10.12 34.04 48.69
CA MET A 1 9.29 32.85 48.95
C MET A 1 9.60 31.83 47.86
N PRO A 2 10.47 30.83 48.09
CA PRO A 2 10.71 29.79 47.10
C PRO A 2 9.54 28.79 47.12
N ALA A 3 8.98 28.53 45.94
CA ALA A 3 7.90 27.57 45.76
C ALA A 3 8.42 26.13 45.97
N GLU A 4 7.81 25.44 46.91
CA GLU A 4 8.06 24.05 47.24
C GLU A 4 7.49 23.16 46.11
N VAL A 5 8.37 22.62 45.27
CA VAL A 5 8.00 21.65 44.23
C VAL A 5 7.69 20.33 44.92
N ARG A 6 6.39 20.03 45.10
CA ARG A 6 5.89 18.71 45.50
C ARG A 6 6.48 17.64 44.57
N LYS A 7 7.35 16.79 45.10
CA LYS A 7 7.84 15.59 44.41
C LYS A 7 6.65 14.63 44.22
N LEU A 8 6.40 14.25 42.97
CA LEU A 8 5.37 13.27 42.60
C LEU A 8 5.71 11.88 43.16
N ASP A 9 4.63 11.14 43.44
CA ASP A 9 4.52 9.89 44.18
C ASP A 9 5.61 8.82 43.93
N GLU A 10 6.16 8.33 45.03
CA GLU A 10 6.97 7.11 45.07
C GLU A 10 6.13 5.92 44.58
N GLN A 11 6.66 5.18 43.59
CA GLN A 11 6.11 3.91 43.13
C GLN A 11 5.98 2.96 44.32
N ARG A 12 4.76 2.74 44.81
CA ARG A 12 4.46 1.73 45.83
C ARG A 12 4.80 0.35 45.27
N LYS A 13 5.95 -0.19 45.66
CA LYS A 13 6.33 -1.58 45.39
C LYS A 13 5.50 -2.49 46.28
N ILE A 14 4.62 -3.28 45.67
CA ILE A 14 3.89 -4.35 46.36
C ILE A 14 4.75 -5.61 46.26
N ASN A 15 5.25 -6.09 47.39
CA ASN A 15 5.94 -7.38 47.45
C ASN A 15 4.89 -8.48 47.57
N VAL A 16 4.91 -9.42 46.63
CA VAL A 16 4.01 -10.58 46.61
C VAL A 16 4.85 -11.82 46.86
N GLU A 17 4.59 -12.51 47.96
CA GLU A 17 5.24 -13.78 48.26
C GLU A 17 4.45 -14.91 47.59
N LEU A 18 5.13 -15.67 46.72
CA LEU A 18 4.56 -16.79 45.98
C LEU A 18 5.29 -18.07 46.37
N THR A 19 4.54 -19.14 46.62
CA THR A 19 5.14 -20.47 46.73
C THR A 19 5.67 -20.93 45.37
N PRO A 20 6.64 -21.86 45.30
CA PRO A 20 7.14 -22.39 44.03
C PRO A 20 6.03 -22.93 43.11
N GLU A 21 4.99 -23.54 43.69
CA GLU A 21 3.82 -24.04 42.97
C GLU A 21 2.96 -22.90 42.40
N GLN A 22 2.73 -21.84 43.18
CA GLN A 22 1.98 -20.67 42.72
C GLN A 22 2.71 -19.91 41.61
N LEU A 23 4.05 -19.84 41.68
CA LEU A 23 4.87 -19.23 40.63
C LEU A 23 4.79 -20.03 39.32
N GLN A 24 4.86 -21.36 39.40
CA GLN A 24 4.69 -22.23 38.23
C GLN A 24 3.29 -22.10 37.61
N MET A 25 2.25 -22.01 38.44
CA MET A 25 0.88 -21.83 37.98
C MET A 25 0.69 -20.48 37.29
N LEU A 26 1.27 -19.41 37.83
CA LEU A 26 1.25 -18.08 37.23
C LEU A 26 1.96 -18.04 35.87
N GLN A 27 3.14 -18.66 35.77
CA GLN A 27 3.87 -18.77 34.51
C GLN A 27 3.02 -19.46 33.45
N ARG A 28 2.36 -20.56 33.82
CA ARG A 28 1.47 -21.31 32.92
C ARG A 28 0.24 -20.50 32.47
N LEU A 29 -0.32 -19.67 33.35
CA LEU A 29 -1.43 -18.77 33.00
C LEU A 29 -0.98 -17.69 31.99
N ILE A 30 0.20 -17.10 32.21
CA ILE A 30 0.77 -16.11 31.27
C ILE A 30 1.01 -16.75 29.90
N ASP A 31 1.56 -17.96 29.86
CA ASP A 31 1.83 -18.67 28.60
C ASP A 31 0.52 -19.02 27.87
N LEU A 32 -0.53 -19.41 28.59
CA LEU A 32 -1.86 -19.66 28.03
C LEU A 32 -2.51 -18.39 27.47
N GLU A 33 -2.42 -17.26 28.18
CA GLU A 33 -2.95 -15.99 27.72
C GLU A 33 -2.19 -15.49 26.47
N GLN A 34 -0.87 -15.68 26.44
CA GLN A 34 -0.07 -15.40 25.25
C GLN A 34 -0.44 -16.30 24.06
N GLN A 35 -0.72 -17.59 24.29
CA GLN A 35 -1.20 -18.50 23.26
C GLN A 35 -2.56 -18.06 22.73
N GLU A 36 -3.51 -17.78 23.61
CA GLU A 36 -4.87 -17.37 23.24
C GLU A 36 -4.88 -16.03 22.48
N ASN A 37 -4.03 -15.08 22.88
CA ASN A 37 -3.86 -13.82 22.16
C ASN A 37 -3.23 -14.02 20.78
N LYS A 38 -2.18 -14.86 20.65
CA LYS A 38 -1.59 -15.22 19.35
C LYS A 38 -2.59 -15.94 18.45
N ASP A 39 -3.41 -16.83 19.00
CA ASP A 39 -4.41 -17.57 18.24
C ASP A 39 -5.53 -16.64 17.75
N LYS A 40 -5.96 -15.67 18.58
CA LYS A 40 -6.90 -14.61 18.17
C LYS A 40 -6.30 -13.71 17.09
N GLU A 41 -5.06 -13.27 17.25
CA GLU A 41 -4.35 -12.48 16.23
C GLU A 41 -4.23 -13.25 14.91
N GLN A 42 -3.81 -14.52 14.95
CA GLN A 42 -3.71 -15.38 13.77
C GLN A 42 -5.07 -15.69 13.14
N PHE A 43 -6.13 -15.80 13.94
CA PHE A 43 -7.48 -16.02 13.44
C PHE A 43 -8.06 -14.77 12.78
N GLU A 44 -7.84 -13.59 13.37
CA GLU A 44 -8.19 -12.29 12.79
C GLU A 44 -7.35 -11.97 11.55
N GLU A 45 -6.08 -12.41 11.51
CA GLU A 45 -5.29 -12.41 10.29
C GLU A 45 -5.91 -13.35 9.26
N LYS A 46 -6.15 -14.63 9.55
CA LYS A 46 -6.72 -15.59 8.57
C LYS A 46 -8.09 -15.20 8.02
N LYS A 47 -8.90 -14.44 8.77
CA LYS A 47 -10.21 -13.92 8.34
C LYS A 47 -10.11 -12.76 7.35
N LYS A 48 -9.02 -12.00 7.35
CA LYS A 48 -8.80 -10.94 6.37
C LYS A 48 -8.45 -11.62 5.05
N ASN A 49 -9.30 -11.45 4.03
CA ASN A 49 -9.01 -11.96 2.70
C ASN A 49 -7.69 -11.32 2.21
N HIS A 50 -6.56 -12.04 2.30
CA HIS A 50 -5.23 -11.47 2.08
C HIS A 50 -4.80 -11.38 0.61
N ASN A 51 -5.63 -11.82 -0.34
CA ASN A 51 -5.22 -11.91 -1.74
C ASN A 51 -6.34 -11.54 -2.71
N PHE A 52 -6.85 -10.31 -2.60
CA PHE A 52 -7.76 -9.76 -3.58
C PHE A 52 -7.34 -8.33 -3.97
N ILE A 53 -7.75 -7.93 -5.16
CA ILE A 53 -7.69 -6.54 -5.62
C ILE A 53 -9.14 -6.08 -5.78
N GLN A 54 -9.54 -5.04 -5.05
CA GLN A 54 -10.80 -4.35 -5.27
C GLN A 54 -10.65 -3.42 -6.47
N LEU A 55 -11.57 -3.51 -7.44
CA LEU A 55 -11.66 -2.57 -8.53
C LEU A 55 -12.96 -1.77 -8.42
N TYR A 56 -12.89 -0.46 -8.57
CA TYR A 56 -14.05 0.41 -8.42
C TYR A 56 -14.84 0.56 -9.71
N ARG A 57 -16.18 0.51 -9.60
CA ARG A 57 -17.09 0.59 -10.75
C ARG A 57 -16.97 1.91 -11.50
N ASP A 58 -16.70 3.00 -10.79
CA ASP A 58 -16.67 4.36 -11.31
C ASP A 58 -15.63 4.55 -12.41
N ASN A 59 -14.56 3.74 -12.42
CA ASN A 59 -13.45 3.84 -13.37
C ASN A 59 -13.32 2.63 -14.31
N MET A 60 -14.38 1.82 -14.38
CA MET A 60 -14.47 0.68 -15.31
C MET A 60 -14.49 1.06 -16.79
N PRO A 61 -15.12 2.19 -17.22
CA PRO A 61 -15.05 2.62 -18.62
C PRO A 61 -13.62 2.83 -19.11
N GLU A 62 -12.76 3.44 -18.30
CA GLU A 62 -11.34 3.68 -18.58
C GLU A 62 -10.56 2.38 -18.65
N LEU A 63 -10.79 1.47 -17.69
CA LEU A 63 -10.17 0.15 -17.72
C LEU A 63 -10.56 -0.62 -18.98
N ARG A 64 -11.83 -0.55 -19.39
CA ARG A 64 -12.32 -1.15 -20.63
C ARG A 64 -11.69 -0.52 -21.87
N TRP A 65 -11.58 0.81 -21.91
CA TRP A 65 -10.90 1.53 -22.99
C TRP A 65 -9.44 1.10 -23.11
N LEU A 66 -8.73 0.98 -21.98
CA LEU A 66 -7.34 0.52 -21.96
C LEU A 66 -7.22 -0.89 -22.55
N MET A 67 -8.10 -1.80 -22.12
CA MET A 67 -8.12 -3.20 -22.58
C MET A 67 -8.48 -3.34 -24.06
N ALA A 68 -9.33 -2.48 -24.60
CA ALA A 68 -9.75 -2.54 -26.00
C ALA A 68 -8.71 -1.93 -26.96
N ASN A 69 -8.00 -0.89 -26.53
CA ASN A 69 -7.13 -0.10 -27.41
C ASN A 69 -5.64 -0.34 -27.18
N HIS A 70 -5.25 -0.79 -25.99
CA HIS A 70 -3.85 -0.84 -25.54
C HIS A 70 -3.51 -2.12 -24.78
N ASN A 71 -3.69 -3.28 -25.44
CA ASN A 71 -3.54 -4.62 -24.85
C ASN A 71 -2.28 -4.79 -23.98
N PHE A 72 -1.11 -4.37 -24.48
CA PHE A 72 0.13 -4.54 -23.72
C PHE A 72 0.20 -3.63 -22.48
N ALA A 73 -0.30 -2.40 -22.56
CA ALA A 73 -0.39 -1.52 -21.40
C ALA A 73 -1.37 -2.08 -20.36
N SER A 74 -2.45 -2.73 -20.79
CA SER A 74 -3.34 -3.47 -19.90
C SER A 74 -2.61 -4.62 -19.20
N SER A 75 -1.91 -5.48 -19.95
CA SER A 75 -1.13 -6.57 -19.36
C SER A 75 -0.11 -6.07 -18.34
N LEU A 76 0.56 -4.95 -18.64
CA LEU A 76 1.51 -4.32 -17.73
C LEU A 76 0.84 -3.78 -16.47
N LEU A 77 -0.31 -3.12 -16.59
CA LEU A 77 -1.09 -2.65 -15.44
C LEU A 77 -1.51 -3.83 -14.54
N PHE A 78 -2.02 -4.91 -15.13
CA PHE A 78 -2.45 -6.09 -14.36
C PHE A 78 -1.28 -6.80 -13.67
N PHE A 79 -0.09 -6.85 -14.29
CA PHE A 79 1.12 -7.31 -13.62
C PHE A 79 1.49 -6.45 -12.42
N ILE A 80 1.36 -5.12 -12.53
CA ILE A 80 1.59 -4.22 -11.40
C ILE A 80 0.55 -4.48 -10.30
N LEU A 81 -0.73 -4.64 -10.65
CA LEU A 81 -1.80 -4.96 -9.69
C LEU A 81 -1.57 -6.30 -8.98
N GLU A 82 -1.05 -7.30 -9.68
CA GLU A 82 -0.73 -8.64 -9.13
C GLU A 82 0.40 -8.60 -8.10
N HIS A 83 1.39 -7.70 -8.29
CA HIS A 83 2.62 -7.68 -7.49
C HIS A 83 2.77 -6.46 -6.58
N MET A 84 1.80 -5.55 -6.58
CA MET A 84 1.83 -4.39 -5.69
C MET A 84 1.65 -4.78 -4.23
N ASP A 85 2.25 -3.99 -3.34
CA ASP A 85 2.09 -4.16 -1.90
C ASP A 85 0.72 -3.66 -1.40
N ASN A 86 0.49 -3.76 -0.09
CA ASN A 86 -0.73 -3.28 0.57
C ASN A 86 -0.90 -1.75 0.52
N ARG A 87 -0.01 -1.03 -0.17
CA ARG A 87 -0.02 0.43 -0.35
C ARG A 87 -0.21 0.82 -1.82
N ASN A 88 -0.72 -0.11 -2.63
CA ASN A 88 -0.93 0.09 -4.07
C ASN A 88 0.36 0.45 -4.83
N ALA A 89 1.54 0.05 -4.35
CA ALA A 89 2.79 0.39 -4.99
C ALA A 89 3.63 -0.85 -5.35
N LEU A 90 4.30 -0.80 -6.50
CA LEU A 90 5.31 -1.77 -6.91
C LEU A 90 6.63 -1.04 -7.18
N ALA A 91 7.70 -1.44 -6.49
CA ALA A 91 9.05 -0.93 -6.76
C ALA A 91 9.86 -1.93 -7.58
N CYS A 92 10.19 -1.59 -8.82
CA CYS A 92 11.03 -2.43 -9.69
C CYS A 92 11.74 -1.62 -10.80
N SER A 93 12.72 -2.24 -11.44
CA SER A 93 13.39 -1.66 -12.62
C SER A 93 12.65 -2.04 -13.91
N TYR A 94 12.93 -1.33 -15.00
CA TYR A 94 12.40 -1.70 -16.32
C TYR A 94 12.79 -3.11 -16.75
N ALA A 95 13.97 -3.59 -16.36
CA ALA A 95 14.47 -4.91 -16.71
C ALA A 95 13.52 -6.03 -16.25
N VAL A 96 12.86 -5.87 -15.10
CA VAL A 96 11.87 -6.84 -14.61
C VAL A 96 10.72 -7.04 -15.62
N PHE A 97 10.23 -5.94 -16.21
CA PHE A 97 9.19 -6.01 -17.23
C PHE A 97 9.71 -6.54 -18.57
N GLU A 98 10.94 -6.16 -18.95
CA GLU A 98 11.58 -6.64 -20.17
C GLU A 98 11.74 -8.17 -20.12
N ASP A 99 12.26 -8.69 -19.01
CA ASP A 99 12.49 -10.11 -18.77
C ASP A 99 11.17 -10.89 -18.69
N TYR A 100 10.17 -10.38 -17.98
CA TYR A 100 8.88 -11.05 -17.82
C TYR A 100 8.07 -11.09 -19.13
N PHE A 101 8.00 -9.98 -19.86
CA PHE A 101 7.16 -9.86 -21.06
C PHE A 101 7.90 -10.15 -22.37
N GLY A 102 9.22 -10.32 -22.35
CA GLY A 102 10.05 -10.45 -23.55
C GLY A 102 9.92 -9.24 -24.49
N LYS A 103 9.72 -8.04 -23.92
CA LYS A 103 9.56 -6.79 -24.69
C LYS A 103 10.79 -5.92 -24.52
N SER A 104 11.08 -5.12 -25.54
CA SER A 104 12.15 -4.13 -25.45
C SER A 104 11.81 -3.04 -24.44
N ARG A 105 12.84 -2.46 -23.84
CA ARG A 105 12.72 -1.26 -22.99
C ARG A 105 11.85 -0.16 -23.58
N SER A 106 11.96 0.10 -24.89
CA SER A 106 11.20 1.17 -25.55
C SER A 106 9.69 0.87 -25.60
N THR A 107 9.31 -0.40 -25.77
CA THR A 107 7.91 -0.83 -25.73
C THR A 107 7.35 -0.72 -24.32
N VAL A 108 8.09 -1.18 -23.30
CA VAL A 108 7.69 -1.05 -21.89
C VAL A 108 7.55 0.43 -21.50
N TYR A 109 8.53 1.26 -21.87
CA TYR A 109 8.49 2.70 -21.61
C TYR A 109 7.24 3.38 -22.18
N ARG A 110 6.88 3.07 -23.44
CA ARG A 110 5.67 3.63 -24.07
C ARG A 110 4.40 3.20 -23.34
N ALA A 111 4.33 1.94 -22.90
CA ALA A 111 3.19 1.42 -22.14
C ALA A 111 3.06 2.09 -20.77
N VAL A 112 4.16 2.18 -20.01
CA VAL A 112 4.20 2.90 -18.72
C VAL A 112 3.77 4.35 -18.88
N LYS A 113 4.33 5.05 -19.87
CA LYS A 113 4.01 6.44 -20.15
C LYS A 113 2.52 6.63 -20.46
N LEU A 114 1.94 5.72 -21.26
CA LEU A 114 0.51 5.74 -21.57
C LEU A 114 -0.35 5.55 -20.31
N LEU A 115 0.04 4.64 -19.41
CA LEU A 115 -0.67 4.45 -18.13
C LEU A 115 -0.59 5.69 -17.25
N GLU A 116 0.58 6.31 -17.18
CA GLU A 116 0.83 7.51 -16.37
C GLU A 116 0.09 8.74 -16.88
N GLU A 117 0.11 8.99 -18.19
CA GLU A 117 -0.56 10.13 -18.82
C GLU A 117 -2.09 10.05 -18.67
N ASN A 118 -2.64 8.84 -18.68
CA ASN A 118 -4.09 8.61 -18.58
C ASN A 118 -4.57 8.32 -17.15
N GLY A 119 -3.70 8.40 -16.14
CA GLY A 119 -4.10 8.35 -14.73
C GLY A 119 -4.35 6.96 -14.14
N PHE A 120 -3.84 5.90 -14.77
CA PHE A 120 -3.93 4.55 -14.19
C PHE A 120 -2.92 4.32 -13.05
N LEU A 121 -1.77 5.00 -13.12
CA LEU A 121 -0.72 4.97 -12.10
C LEU A 121 0.14 6.24 -12.17
N ASN A 122 0.98 6.45 -11.17
CA ASN A 122 2.05 7.43 -11.18
C ASN A 122 3.42 6.73 -11.09
N VAL A 123 4.45 7.31 -11.71
CA VAL A 123 5.81 6.76 -11.66
C VAL A 123 6.71 7.69 -10.85
N LEU A 124 7.34 7.14 -9.80
CA LEU A 124 8.36 7.83 -9.02
C LEU A 124 9.72 7.22 -9.33
N LYS A 125 10.73 8.06 -9.53
CA LYS A 125 12.12 7.64 -9.67
C LYS A 125 12.75 7.44 -8.29
N MET A 126 13.41 6.30 -8.12
CA MET A 126 14.15 5.93 -6.93
C MET A 126 15.50 5.34 -7.33
N GLY A 127 16.49 6.22 -7.54
CA GLY A 127 17.82 5.82 -8.01
C GLY A 127 17.77 5.19 -9.40
N THR A 128 18.13 3.91 -9.51
CA THR A 128 18.11 3.14 -10.77
C THR A 128 16.78 2.45 -11.05
N SER A 129 15.89 2.39 -10.07
CA SER A 129 14.56 1.76 -10.15
C SER A 129 13.45 2.79 -10.14
N ASN A 130 12.24 2.35 -10.47
CA ASN A 130 11.04 3.16 -10.33
C ASN A 130 10.09 2.54 -9.32
N VAL A 131 9.22 3.37 -8.78
CA VAL A 131 8.07 2.98 -7.97
C VAL A 131 6.83 3.34 -8.75
N TYR A 132 6.00 2.34 -9.03
CA TYR A 132 4.73 2.46 -9.74
C TYR A 132 3.62 2.49 -8.70
N VAL A 133 2.95 3.61 -8.55
CA VAL A 133 1.87 3.81 -7.56
C VAL A 133 0.54 3.81 -8.30
N VAL A 134 -0.27 2.78 -8.08
CA VAL A 134 -1.57 2.60 -8.75
C VAL A 134 -2.59 3.62 -8.25
N ASN A 135 -3.47 4.05 -9.14
CA ASN A 135 -4.59 4.93 -8.80
C ASN A 135 -5.52 4.28 -7.76
N GLU A 136 -5.65 4.90 -6.58
CA GLU A 136 -6.53 4.45 -5.51
C GLU A 136 -8.02 4.51 -5.86
N ASP A 137 -8.40 5.38 -6.80
CA ASP A 137 -9.77 5.43 -7.32
C ASP A 137 -10.02 4.27 -8.31
N LEU A 138 -8.98 3.67 -8.89
CA LEU A 138 -9.11 2.53 -9.81
C LEU A 138 -9.13 1.20 -9.06
N ALA A 139 -8.12 0.96 -8.23
CA ALA A 139 -7.86 -0.33 -7.60
C ALA A 139 -7.35 -0.18 -6.15
N TRP A 140 -7.61 -1.16 -5.30
CA TRP A 140 -7.17 -1.15 -3.89
C TRP A 140 -7.00 -2.56 -3.31
N THR A 141 -5.96 -2.80 -2.52
CA THR A 141 -5.65 -4.13 -1.93
C THR A 141 -5.95 -4.26 -0.43
N ASP A 142 -6.11 -3.16 0.32
CA ASP A 142 -6.33 -3.23 1.79
C ASP A 142 -7.83 -3.08 2.18
N GLY A 143 -8.16 -3.25 3.45
CA GLY A 143 -9.50 -3.01 3.98
C GLY A 143 -9.93 -1.55 3.82
N ASN A 144 -11.21 -1.34 3.50
CA ASN A 144 -11.82 -0.02 3.24
C ASN A 144 -11.68 0.96 4.43
N ASP A 145 -11.50 0.45 5.66
CA ASP A 145 -11.30 1.23 6.89
C ASP A 145 -10.04 2.10 6.86
N LYS A 146 -9.04 1.73 6.05
CA LYS A 146 -7.78 2.50 5.92
C LYS A 146 -7.82 3.55 4.80
N LYS A 147 -8.90 3.59 4.01
CA LYS A 147 -9.04 4.52 2.87
C LYS A 147 -9.01 5.99 3.28
N LYS A 148 -9.54 6.34 4.47
CA LYS A 148 -9.55 7.72 5.01
C LYS A 148 -8.22 8.16 5.65
N PHE A 149 -7.34 7.21 5.94
CA PHE A 149 -6.00 7.44 6.48
C PHE A 149 -4.92 7.09 5.46
N ALA A 150 -5.21 7.18 4.16
CA ALA A 150 -4.27 6.96 3.05
C ALA A 150 -3.11 8.00 2.99
N LYS A 151 -2.64 8.49 4.14
CA LYS A 151 -1.25 8.91 4.29
C LYS A 151 -0.42 7.64 4.42
N TYR A 152 0.02 7.12 3.28
CA TYR A 152 1.37 6.55 3.10
C TYR A 152 2.12 6.22 4.42
N ASP A 153 1.78 5.12 5.11
CA ASP A 153 2.45 4.71 6.37
C ASP A 153 3.74 3.90 6.11
N GLY A 154 4.25 3.97 4.87
CA GLY A 154 5.61 3.60 4.52
C GLY A 154 6.29 4.83 3.95
N LYS A 155 7.47 5.20 4.43
CA LYS A 155 8.15 6.40 3.92
C LYS A 155 8.85 6.05 2.60
N ILE A 156 8.21 6.25 1.45
CA ILE A 156 8.94 6.31 0.18
C ILE A 156 9.56 7.70 0.08
N LEU A 157 10.85 7.75 0.34
CA LEU A 157 11.65 8.95 0.23
C LEU A 157 12.17 9.04 -1.20
N VAL A 158 11.54 9.89 -2.00
CA VAL A 158 12.01 10.19 -3.36
C VAL A 158 12.62 11.59 -3.41
N SER A 159 13.67 11.74 -4.20
CA SER A 159 14.32 13.04 -4.38
C SER A 159 13.44 13.96 -5.21
N LYS A 160 13.15 15.17 -4.69
CA LYS A 160 12.46 16.22 -5.46
C LYS A 160 13.23 16.61 -6.73
N LYS A 161 14.56 16.53 -6.71
CA LYS A 161 15.40 16.82 -7.88
C LYS A 161 15.17 15.82 -9.02
N GLU A 162 14.88 14.57 -8.68
CA GLU A 162 14.65 13.48 -9.64
C GLU A 162 13.20 13.41 -10.11
N ASN A 163 12.26 13.93 -9.31
CA ASN A 163 10.81 13.87 -9.50
C ASN A 163 10.19 15.27 -9.55
N LYS A 164 10.67 16.12 -10.47
CA LYS A 164 10.24 17.53 -10.57
C LYS A 164 8.77 17.70 -10.94
N ASP A 165 8.25 16.76 -11.73
CA ASP A 165 6.89 16.79 -12.26
C ASP A 165 5.87 16.10 -11.33
N PHE A 166 6.33 15.60 -10.19
CA PHE A 166 5.45 15.03 -9.17
C PHE A 166 4.73 16.14 -8.42
N GLU A 167 3.73 16.71 -9.07
CA GLU A 167 2.68 17.49 -8.43
C GLU A 167 1.62 16.52 -7.91
N TYR A 168 1.05 16.79 -6.72
CA TYR A 168 -0.18 16.13 -6.24
C TYR A 168 -1.36 16.54 -7.13
N LYS A 169 -1.31 16.28 -8.43
CA LYS A 169 -2.49 16.34 -9.28
C LYS A 169 -3.32 15.11 -8.97
N SER A 170 -4.60 15.35 -8.71
CA SER A 170 -5.51 14.24 -8.45
C SER A 170 -5.57 13.35 -9.69
N GLN A 171 -5.34 12.06 -9.52
CA GLN A 171 -5.45 11.10 -10.63
C GLN A 171 -6.89 11.12 -11.23
N PHE A 172 -7.86 11.56 -10.42
CA PHE A 172 -9.22 11.91 -10.82
C PHE A 172 -9.29 12.87 -12.03
N ASP A 173 -8.45 13.91 -12.07
CA ASP A 173 -8.48 14.90 -13.15
C ASP A 173 -8.05 14.28 -14.49
N LYS A 174 -7.14 13.29 -14.44
CA LYS A 174 -6.66 12.57 -15.64
C LYS A 174 -7.73 11.62 -16.20
N PHE A 175 -8.47 10.91 -15.35
CA PHE A 175 -9.61 10.09 -15.80
C PHE A 175 -10.71 10.95 -16.41
N LYS A 176 -11.02 12.10 -15.81
CA LYS A 176 -11.97 13.04 -16.41
C LYS A 176 -11.51 13.51 -17.80
N ALA A 177 -10.25 13.92 -17.93
CA ALA A 177 -9.68 14.31 -19.21
C ALA A 177 -9.70 13.17 -20.25
N LEU A 178 -9.44 11.93 -19.82
CA LEU A 178 -9.53 10.75 -20.68
C LEU A 178 -10.97 10.53 -21.18
N ARG A 179 -11.98 10.62 -20.29
CA ARG A 179 -13.39 10.48 -20.67
C ARG A 179 -13.80 11.51 -21.70
N GLU A 180 -13.41 12.77 -21.50
CA GLU A 180 -13.72 13.87 -22.41
C GLU A 180 -13.04 13.69 -23.78
N ARG A 181 -11.76 13.26 -23.78
CA ARG A 181 -10.99 13.04 -25.01
C ARG A 181 -11.52 11.88 -25.85
N GLU A 182 -11.84 10.76 -25.20
CA GLU A 182 -12.21 9.49 -25.86
C GLU A 182 -13.73 9.27 -25.91
N ASN A 183 -14.52 10.22 -25.39
CA ASN A 183 -15.98 10.16 -25.30
C ASN A 183 -16.48 8.88 -24.60
N LEU A 184 -15.87 8.54 -23.46
CA LEU A 184 -16.24 7.36 -22.66
C LEU A 184 -17.54 7.62 -21.90
N LYS A 185 -18.40 6.60 -21.83
CA LYS A 185 -19.67 6.61 -21.10
C LYS A 185 -19.54 6.08 -19.69
#